data_AF-A0A7W1ZW63-F1
#
_entry.id   AF-A0A7W1ZW63-F1
#
_cell.length_a   1.000
_cell.length_b   1.000
_cell.length_c   1.000
_cell.angle_alpha   90.00
_cell.angle_beta   90.00
_cell.angle_gamma   90.00
#
_symmetry.space_group_name_H-M   'P 1'
#
loop_
_entity.id
_entity.type
_entity.pdbx_description
1 polymer ?
#
loop_
_entity_poly.entity_id
_entity_poly.type
_entity_poly.pdbx_seq_one_letter_code
_entity_poly.pdbx_strand_id
1 'polypeptide(L)'
;MRKPICCILFLFVCTFMQAQKPVPVIFDTDMGPDYDDVGAITLLHAFADSGKARILATIASTNYEGVAAVLNVLNTYFKKPGIPIGVPKSNARNLRDWQHWSDTLRANYPHTIKNNSDVPDATEVYRKILSKQPDNSVTIITVGFFTNISSLLKSPPDQYSKLDGKALVYKKVKQLVSMAGKYPSGTEFNIEEDKV
;
A
#
# COMPACT_ATOMS: atom_id res chain seq x y z
N MET A 1 -30.36 -66.25 20.33
CA MET A 1 -29.06 -65.56 20.21
C MET A 1 -29.27 -64.25 19.45
N ARG A 2 -29.40 -63.11 20.15
CA ARG A 2 -29.62 -61.78 19.54
C ARG A 2 -28.26 -61.10 19.36
N LYS A 3 -27.86 -60.81 18.11
CA LYS A 3 -26.63 -60.08 17.80
C LYS A 3 -26.86 -58.57 18.03
N PRO A 4 -26.00 -57.87 18.77
CA PRO A 4 -26.11 -56.41 18.91
C PRO A 4 -25.67 -55.75 17.60
N ILE A 5 -26.53 -54.91 17.04
CA ILE A 5 -26.24 -54.06 15.88
C ILE A 5 -25.42 -52.87 16.42
N CYS A 6 -24.15 -52.83 16.06
CA CYS A 6 -23.26 -51.71 16.38
C CYS A 6 -23.51 -50.59 15.34
N CYS A 7 -24.27 -49.56 15.72
CA CYS A 7 -24.41 -48.34 14.92
C CYS A 7 -23.11 -47.53 15.01
N ILE A 8 -22.27 -47.63 13.98
CA ILE A 8 -21.10 -46.78 13.81
C ILE A 8 -21.58 -45.37 13.42
N LEU A 9 -21.53 -44.45 14.38
CA LEU A 9 -21.80 -43.03 14.17
C LEU A 9 -20.59 -42.41 13.44
N PHE A 10 -20.72 -42.16 12.13
CA PHE A 10 -19.72 -41.40 11.38
C PHE A 10 -19.77 -39.93 11.81
N LEU A 11 -18.88 -39.53 12.71
CA LEU A 11 -18.59 -38.13 13.00
C LEU A 11 -17.91 -37.51 11.78
N PHE A 12 -18.69 -36.82 10.95
CA PHE A 12 -18.15 -35.89 9.95
C PHE A 12 -17.46 -34.75 10.68
N VAL A 13 -16.14 -34.85 10.85
CA VAL A 13 -15.30 -33.72 11.28
C VAL A 13 -15.22 -32.77 10.08
N CYS A 14 -16.12 -31.80 10.02
CA CYS A 14 -15.97 -30.65 9.14
C CYS A 14 -14.74 -29.87 9.61
N THR A 15 -13.60 -30.10 8.97
CA THR A 15 -12.44 -29.23 9.09
C THR A 15 -12.83 -27.87 8.53
N PHE A 16 -13.18 -26.94 9.41
CA PHE A 16 -13.30 -25.53 9.05
C PHE A 16 -11.92 -25.07 8.57
N MET A 17 -11.69 -25.05 7.25
CA MET A 17 -10.56 -24.32 6.69
C MET A 17 -10.73 -22.88 7.11
N GLN A 18 -9.91 -22.44 8.06
CA GLN A 18 -9.89 -21.04 8.48
C GLN A 18 -9.41 -20.22 7.29
N ALA A 19 -10.36 -19.57 6.60
CA ALA A 19 -10.05 -18.69 5.49
C ALA A 19 -9.00 -17.67 5.97
N GLN A 20 -7.84 -17.67 5.31
CA GLN A 20 -6.77 -16.73 5.64
C GLN A 20 -7.34 -15.32 5.46
N LYS A 21 -7.35 -14.53 6.54
CA LYS A 21 -7.83 -13.15 6.46
C LYS A 21 -6.91 -12.36 5.53
N PRO A 22 -7.45 -11.55 4.61
CA PRO A 22 -6.64 -10.74 3.71
C PRO A 22 -5.70 -9.81 4.50
N VAL A 23 -4.43 -9.76 4.11
CA VAL A 23 -3.44 -8.89 4.75
C VAL A 23 -3.76 -7.42 4.42
N PRO A 24 -3.99 -6.55 5.42
CA PRO A 24 -4.19 -5.12 5.19
C PRO A 24 -2.88 -4.47 4.76
N VAL A 25 -2.85 -3.86 3.57
CA VAL A 25 -1.63 -3.32 2.96
C VAL A 25 -1.78 -1.83 2.67
N ILE A 26 -0.78 -1.03 3.04
CA ILE A 26 -0.53 0.28 2.43
C ILE A 26 0.61 0.10 1.44
N PHE A 27 0.40 0.52 0.19
CA PHE A 27 1.39 0.44 -0.87
C PHE A 27 1.96 1.84 -1.13
N ASP A 28 3.26 2.02 -0.91
CA ASP A 28 4.02 3.25 -1.07
C ASP A 28 5.05 3.07 -2.18
N THR A 29 5.01 3.92 -3.19
CA THR A 29 5.65 3.69 -4.49
C THR A 29 6.15 5.00 -5.06
N ASP A 30 7.32 5.03 -5.68
CA ASP A 30 7.84 6.20 -6.40
C ASP A 30 7.22 6.36 -7.79
N MET A 31 6.42 5.38 -8.26
CA MET A 31 5.53 5.40 -9.45
C MET A 31 5.86 6.52 -10.43
N GLY A 32 6.90 6.34 -11.24
CA GLY A 32 7.35 7.42 -12.11
C GLY A 32 8.64 7.11 -12.85
N PRO A 33 9.80 7.03 -12.19
CA PRO A 33 11.10 7.04 -12.87
C PRO A 33 11.25 5.90 -13.88
N ASP A 34 10.79 4.71 -13.51
CA ASP A 34 10.59 3.56 -14.40
C ASP A 34 9.19 2.92 -14.17
N TYR A 35 8.95 1.72 -14.71
CA TYR A 35 7.64 1.07 -14.76
C TYR A 35 7.52 -0.20 -13.91
N ASP A 36 8.51 -0.53 -13.07
CA ASP A 36 8.46 -1.75 -12.24
C ASP A 36 7.28 -1.72 -11.23
N ASP A 37 6.95 -0.53 -10.70
CA ASP A 37 5.83 -0.27 -9.81
C ASP A 37 4.48 -0.64 -10.43
N VAL A 38 4.33 -0.49 -11.76
CA VAL A 38 3.13 -0.92 -12.49
C VAL A 38 2.96 -2.44 -12.39
N GLY A 39 4.07 -3.18 -12.42
CA GLY A 39 4.08 -4.62 -12.14
C GLY A 39 3.72 -4.93 -10.69
N ALA A 40 4.32 -4.22 -9.74
CA ALA A 40 4.09 -4.44 -8.31
C ALA A 40 2.61 -4.20 -7.92
N ILE A 41 2.02 -3.08 -8.35
CA ILE A 41 0.61 -2.76 -8.06
C ILE A 41 -0.35 -3.72 -8.79
N THR A 42 0.01 -4.21 -9.97
CA THR A 42 -0.77 -5.24 -10.69
C THR A 42 -0.83 -6.55 -9.89
N LEU A 43 0.31 -7.03 -9.39
CA LEU A 43 0.35 -8.20 -8.52
C LEU A 43 -0.44 -7.98 -7.22
N LEU A 44 -0.32 -6.79 -6.62
CA LEU A 44 -1.07 -6.45 -5.41
C LEU A 44 -2.59 -6.50 -5.64
N HIS A 45 -3.09 -6.00 -6.78
CA HIS A 45 -4.50 -6.11 -7.15
C HIS A 45 -4.93 -7.56 -7.41
N ALA A 46 -4.09 -8.39 -8.05
CA ALA A 46 -4.37 -9.82 -8.21
C ALA A 46 -4.43 -10.56 -6.86
N PHE A 47 -3.58 -10.18 -5.90
CA PHE A 47 -3.67 -10.68 -4.53
C PHE A 47 -4.92 -10.18 -3.80
N ALA A 48 -5.37 -8.96 -4.08
CA ALA A 48 -6.62 -8.46 -3.54
C ALA A 48 -7.83 -9.22 -4.10
N ASP A 49 -7.86 -9.48 -5.41
CA ASP A 49 -8.94 -10.22 -6.07
C ASP A 49 -9.01 -11.68 -5.63
N SER A 50 -7.87 -12.29 -5.28
CA SER A 50 -7.80 -13.64 -4.70
C SER A 50 -8.00 -13.69 -3.18
N GLY A 51 -8.36 -12.57 -2.54
CA GLY A 51 -8.62 -12.51 -1.09
C GLY A 51 -7.38 -12.62 -0.20
N LYS A 52 -6.16 -12.53 -0.76
CA LYS A 52 -4.90 -12.60 -0.02
C LYS A 52 -4.49 -11.27 0.59
N ALA A 53 -4.86 -10.16 -0.06
CA ALA A 53 -4.55 -8.80 0.38
C ALA A 53 -5.80 -7.92 0.44
N ARG A 54 -5.75 -6.86 1.24
CA ARG A 54 -6.73 -5.79 1.25
C ARG A 54 -5.98 -4.46 1.18
N ILE A 55 -6.06 -3.81 0.02
CA ILE A 55 -5.38 -2.54 -0.24
C ILE A 55 -6.10 -1.44 0.54
N LEU A 56 -5.39 -0.81 1.48
CA LEU A 56 -5.89 0.26 2.32
C LEU A 56 -5.69 1.64 1.68
N ALA A 57 -4.57 1.81 0.98
CA ALA A 57 -4.20 3.02 0.25
C ALA A 57 -3.08 2.70 -0.74
N THR A 58 -2.98 3.50 -1.79
CA THR A 58 -1.83 3.56 -2.72
C THR A 58 -1.27 4.97 -2.67
N ILE A 59 -0.03 5.11 -2.24
CA ILE A 59 0.60 6.39 -1.88
C ILE A 59 1.81 6.59 -2.79
N ALA A 60 1.93 7.77 -3.39
CA ALA A 60 3.13 8.14 -4.14
C ALA A 60 4.20 8.65 -3.17
N SER A 61 5.47 8.31 -3.40
CA SER A 61 6.64 8.91 -2.74
C SER A 61 7.36 9.94 -3.62
N THR A 62 6.92 10.09 -4.87
CA THR A 62 7.24 11.21 -5.76
C THR A 62 6.14 12.27 -5.75
N ASN A 63 6.45 13.47 -6.27
CA ASN A 63 5.48 14.56 -6.39
C ASN A 63 5.44 15.24 -7.77
N TYR A 64 5.94 14.59 -8.83
CA TYR A 64 5.76 15.11 -10.19
C TYR A 64 4.27 15.20 -10.54
N GLU A 65 3.90 16.22 -11.31
CA GLU A 65 2.48 16.48 -11.60
C GLU A 65 1.85 15.32 -12.38
N GLY A 66 0.77 14.76 -11.83
CA GLY A 66 0.02 13.66 -12.43
C GLY A 66 0.22 12.29 -11.81
N VAL A 67 1.15 12.11 -10.86
CA VAL A 67 1.36 10.80 -10.20
C VAL A 67 0.08 10.30 -9.50
N ALA A 68 -0.72 11.20 -8.92
CA ALA A 68 -2.02 10.83 -8.33
C ALA A 68 -3.00 10.26 -9.37
N ALA A 69 -2.99 10.82 -10.58
CA ALA A 69 -3.83 10.37 -11.68
C ALA A 69 -3.39 8.99 -12.18
N VAL A 70 -2.08 8.73 -12.26
CA VAL A 70 -1.53 7.40 -12.64
C VAL A 70 -1.98 6.32 -11.66
N LEU A 71 -1.83 6.56 -10.35
CA LEU A 71 -2.32 5.63 -9.33
C LEU A 71 -3.84 5.43 -9.42
N ASN A 72 -4.60 6.49 -9.72
CA ASN A 72 -6.05 6.37 -9.90
C ASN A 72 -6.43 5.59 -11.16
N VAL A 73 -5.70 5.76 -12.27
CA VAL A 73 -5.86 4.94 -13.49
C VAL A 73 -5.70 3.47 -13.15
N LEU A 74 -4.62 3.09 -12.47
CA LEU A 74 -4.34 1.69 -12.14
C LEU A 74 -5.39 1.12 -11.19
N ASN A 75 -5.74 1.84 -10.13
CA ASN A 75 -6.81 1.45 -9.21
C ASN A 75 -8.17 1.32 -9.92
N THR A 76 -8.49 2.21 -10.86
CA THR A 76 -9.74 2.19 -11.64
C THR A 76 -9.76 1.02 -12.61
N TYR A 77 -8.65 0.74 -13.29
CA TYR A 77 -8.49 -0.40 -14.20
C TYR A 77 -8.77 -1.72 -13.49
N PHE A 78 -8.27 -1.88 -12.26
CA PHE A 78 -8.54 -3.04 -11.40
C PHE A 78 -9.86 -2.95 -10.61
N LYS A 79 -10.81 -2.13 -11.09
CA LYS A 79 -12.18 -1.99 -10.57
C LYS A 79 -12.27 -1.55 -9.10
N LYS A 80 -11.26 -0.82 -8.60
CA LYS A 80 -11.20 -0.30 -7.23
C LYS A 80 -10.90 1.22 -7.21
N PRO A 81 -11.68 2.06 -7.93
CA PRO A 81 -11.41 3.49 -8.07
C PRO A 81 -11.44 4.27 -6.74
N GLY A 82 -12.07 3.71 -5.70
CA GLY A 82 -12.21 4.33 -4.38
C GLY A 82 -11.06 4.08 -3.40
N ILE A 83 -9.97 3.41 -3.83
CA ILE A 83 -8.79 3.25 -2.97
C ILE A 83 -8.21 4.65 -2.68
N PRO A 84 -8.01 5.03 -1.40
CA PRO A 84 -7.40 6.30 -1.04
C PRO A 84 -6.01 6.47 -1.66
N ILE A 85 -5.75 7.66 -2.18
CA ILE A 85 -4.46 8.07 -2.75
C ILE A 85 -3.91 9.24 -1.95
N GLY A 86 -2.60 9.22 -1.70
CA GLY A 86 -1.87 10.33 -1.08
C GLY A 86 -0.64 10.69 -1.91
N VAL A 87 -0.30 11.97 -1.96
CA VAL A 87 0.92 12.49 -2.60
C VAL A 87 1.60 13.46 -1.65
N PRO A 88 2.92 13.36 -1.43
CA PRO A 88 3.67 14.28 -0.56
C PRO A 88 3.60 15.71 -1.12
N LYS A 89 3.16 16.66 -0.28
CA LYS A 89 2.97 18.07 -0.67
C LYS A 89 4.18 18.95 -0.45
N SER A 90 5.18 18.46 0.27
CA SER A 90 6.38 19.21 0.62
C SER A 90 7.62 18.51 0.07
N ASN A 91 8.37 17.85 0.94
CA ASN A 91 9.59 17.14 0.59
C ASN A 91 9.23 15.85 -0.13
N ALA A 92 9.62 15.74 -1.39
CA ALA A 92 9.64 14.52 -2.18
C ALA A 92 10.44 14.75 -3.46
N ARG A 93 10.90 13.66 -4.08
CA ARG A 93 11.55 13.71 -5.38
C ARG A 93 10.52 14.05 -6.44
N ASN A 94 10.82 15.08 -7.23
CA ASN A 94 10.09 15.36 -8.47
C ASN A 94 10.75 14.58 -9.60
N LEU A 95 10.53 13.26 -9.59
CA LEU A 95 11.15 12.35 -10.54
C LEU A 95 10.08 11.63 -11.35
N ARG A 96 10.12 11.89 -12.66
CA ARG A 96 9.13 11.45 -13.63
C ARG A 96 9.78 10.53 -14.66
N ASP A 97 8.98 9.68 -15.30
CA ASP A 97 9.38 8.92 -16.48
C ASP A 97 9.80 9.82 -17.65
N TRP A 98 10.94 9.50 -18.23
CA TRP A 98 11.40 10.10 -19.49
C TRP A 98 10.72 9.49 -20.72
N GLN A 99 10.10 8.31 -20.57
CA GLN A 99 9.46 7.56 -21.66
C GLN A 99 8.01 7.96 -21.92
N HIS A 100 7.43 8.86 -21.12
CA HIS A 100 6.04 9.32 -21.23
C HIS A 100 4.98 8.20 -21.15
N TRP A 101 5.30 7.10 -20.46
CA TRP A 101 4.33 6.05 -20.18
C TRP A 101 3.25 6.56 -19.21
N SER A 102 3.60 7.45 -18.27
CA SER A 102 2.62 8.05 -17.35
C SER A 102 1.60 8.92 -18.08
N ASP A 103 2.05 9.69 -19.09
CA ASP A 103 1.19 10.47 -19.98
C ASP A 103 0.24 9.57 -20.77
N THR A 104 0.78 8.49 -21.33
CA THR A 104 0.02 7.53 -22.12
C THR A 104 -1.10 6.89 -21.29
N LEU A 105 -0.82 6.52 -20.03
CA LEU A 105 -1.85 5.99 -19.14
C LEU A 105 -2.94 7.01 -18.85
N ARG A 106 -2.56 8.24 -18.51
CA ARG A 106 -3.52 9.33 -18.20
C ARG A 106 -4.37 9.69 -19.41
N ALA A 107 -3.80 9.71 -20.61
CA ALA A 107 -4.53 10.08 -21.81
C ALA A 107 -5.56 9.02 -22.25
N ASN A 108 -5.25 7.74 -22.06
CA ASN A 108 -6.01 6.65 -22.70
C ASN A 108 -6.92 5.86 -21.76
N TYR A 109 -6.77 5.99 -20.44
CA TYR A 109 -7.51 5.16 -19.47
C TYR A 109 -8.45 5.97 -18.55
N PRO A 110 -9.63 5.42 -18.19
CA PRO A 110 -10.57 6.09 -17.30
C PRO A 110 -10.00 6.35 -15.91
N HIS A 111 -10.19 7.56 -15.39
CA HIS A 111 -9.80 7.98 -14.05
C HIS A 111 -10.51 9.29 -13.67
N THR A 112 -10.76 9.51 -12.39
CA THR A 112 -11.45 10.69 -11.86
C THR A 112 -10.50 11.75 -11.29
N ILE A 113 -9.39 11.33 -10.68
CA ILE A 113 -8.38 12.24 -10.11
C ILE A 113 -7.50 12.81 -11.22
N LYS A 114 -7.45 14.14 -11.38
CA LYS A 114 -6.73 14.77 -12.50
C LYS A 114 -5.37 15.32 -12.10
N ASN A 115 -5.29 15.90 -10.92
CA ASN A 115 -4.11 16.60 -10.43
C ASN A 115 -3.69 16.08 -9.06
N ASN A 116 -2.42 16.28 -8.73
CA ASN A 116 -1.93 15.94 -7.40
C ASN A 116 -2.67 16.72 -6.30
N SER A 117 -3.09 17.97 -6.56
CA SER A 117 -3.87 18.80 -5.62
C SER A 117 -5.22 18.21 -5.22
N ASP A 118 -5.77 17.29 -6.00
CA ASP A 118 -7.10 16.71 -5.77
C ASP A 118 -7.08 15.67 -4.63
N VAL A 119 -5.89 15.25 -4.19
CA VAL A 119 -5.69 14.24 -3.14
C VAL A 119 -4.96 14.82 -1.93
N PRO A 120 -5.18 14.25 -0.72
CA PRO A 120 -4.50 14.70 0.51
C PRO A 120 -2.98 14.50 0.49
N ASP A 121 -2.31 15.08 1.48
CA ASP A 121 -0.90 14.78 1.75
C ASP A 121 -0.70 13.30 2.11
N ALA A 122 0.41 12.70 1.66
CA ALA A 122 0.74 11.31 1.96
C ALA A 122 0.73 10.99 3.47
N THR A 123 1.29 11.89 4.29
CA THR A 123 1.31 11.74 5.75
C THR A 123 -0.10 11.75 6.33
N GLU A 124 -0.98 12.61 5.81
CA GLU A 124 -2.38 12.68 6.21
C GLU A 124 -3.10 11.34 5.94
N VAL A 125 -2.91 10.78 4.74
CA VAL A 125 -3.49 9.48 4.37
C VAL A 125 -3.00 8.38 5.29
N TYR A 126 -1.68 8.29 5.55
CA TYR A 126 -1.11 7.32 6.47
C TYR A 126 -1.75 7.40 7.86
N ARG A 127 -1.76 8.60 8.47
CA ARG A 127 -2.29 8.80 9.83
C ARG A 127 -3.77 8.46 9.92
N LYS A 128 -4.56 8.91 8.95
CA LYS A 128 -5.99 8.59 8.83
C LYS A 128 -6.24 7.09 8.72
N ILE A 129 -5.52 6.39 7.85
CA ILE A 129 -5.69 4.94 7.64
C ILE A 129 -5.28 4.17 8.89
N LEU A 130 -4.07 4.42 9.41
CA LEU A 130 -3.53 3.70 10.57
C LEU A 130 -4.40 3.89 11.82
N SER A 131 -4.92 5.10 12.06
CA SER A 131 -5.79 5.38 13.22
C SER A 131 -7.02 4.47 13.29
N LYS A 132 -7.52 4.01 12.13
CA LYS A 132 -8.72 3.19 11.99
C LYS A 132 -8.46 1.69 11.93
N GLN A 133 -7.21 1.26 11.79
CA GLN A 133 -6.89 -0.17 11.73
C GLN A 133 -6.74 -0.77 13.14
N PRO A 134 -6.99 -2.08 13.30
CA PRO A 134 -6.61 -2.81 14.51
C PRO A 134 -5.12 -2.66 14.79
N ASP A 135 -4.75 -2.76 16.06
CA ASP A 135 -3.34 -2.74 16.47
C ASP A 135 -2.59 -3.93 15.86
N ASN A 136 -1.31 -3.74 15.55
CA ASN A 136 -0.42 -4.77 14.99
C ASN A 136 -1.00 -5.53 13.78
N SER A 137 -1.65 -4.81 12.84
CA SER A 137 -2.37 -5.45 11.73
C SER A 137 -1.92 -5.01 10.33
N VAL A 138 -1.37 -3.81 10.19
CA VAL A 138 -1.05 -3.22 8.88
C VAL A 138 0.33 -3.65 8.42
N THR A 139 0.43 -4.09 7.16
CA THR A 139 1.71 -4.20 6.46
C THR A 139 1.90 -2.96 5.59
N ILE A 140 3.03 -2.28 5.75
CA ILE A 140 3.44 -1.21 4.83
C ILE A 140 4.41 -1.84 3.83
N ILE A 141 4.16 -1.63 2.54
CA ILE A 141 5.05 -2.04 1.46
C ILE A 141 5.60 -0.75 0.84
N THR A 142 6.90 -0.55 0.92
CA THR A 142 7.59 0.56 0.23
C THR A 142 8.42 0.00 -0.90
N VAL A 143 8.13 0.43 -2.12
CA VAL A 143 8.92 0.10 -3.32
C VAL A 143 9.59 1.31 -3.95
N GLY A 144 9.47 2.48 -3.30
CA GLY A 144 10.16 3.71 -3.68
C GLY A 144 10.83 4.38 -2.48
N PHE A 145 10.82 5.72 -2.48
CA PHE A 145 11.53 6.57 -1.53
C PHE A 145 10.95 6.55 -0.10
N PHE A 146 11.82 6.78 0.90
CA PHE A 146 11.45 6.70 2.32
C PHE A 146 10.93 8.02 2.91
N THR A 147 10.83 9.10 2.12
CA THR A 147 10.41 10.43 2.59
C THR A 147 9.05 10.39 3.29
N ASN A 148 8.10 9.61 2.78
CA ASN A 148 6.77 9.46 3.38
C ASN A 148 6.86 8.78 4.75
N ILE A 149 7.67 7.72 4.88
CA ILE A 149 7.88 7.01 6.14
C ILE A 149 8.59 7.93 7.14
N SER A 150 9.61 8.66 6.71
CA SER A 150 10.33 9.65 7.53
C SER A 150 9.39 10.74 8.05
N SER A 151 8.54 11.29 7.16
CA SER A 151 7.53 12.31 7.50
C SER A 151 6.48 11.77 8.46
N LEU A 152 5.98 10.55 8.21
CA LEU A 152 5.04 9.87 9.11
C LEU A 152 5.64 9.71 10.49
N LEU A 153 6.85 9.18 10.63
CA LEU A 153 7.50 8.96 11.92
C LEU A 153 7.79 10.27 12.66
N LYS A 154 8.03 11.37 11.93
CA LYS A 154 8.26 12.71 12.51
C LYS A 154 6.96 13.48 12.79
N SER A 155 5.80 12.99 12.35
CA SER A 155 4.53 13.71 12.47
C SER A 155 4.05 13.85 13.93
N PRO A 156 3.50 15.01 14.32
CA PRO A 156 2.85 15.19 15.62
C PRO A 156 1.47 14.52 15.65
N PRO A 157 0.81 14.45 16.83
CA PRO A 157 -0.62 14.15 16.92
C PRO A 157 -1.47 15.06 16.02
N ASP A 158 -2.63 14.57 15.61
CA ASP A 158 -3.54 15.29 14.71
C ASP A 158 -5.01 14.95 14.99
N GLN A 159 -5.90 15.41 14.12
CA GLN A 159 -7.33 15.13 14.17
C GLN A 159 -7.70 13.64 14.08
N TYR A 160 -6.82 12.78 13.57
CA TYR A 160 -7.09 11.35 13.41
C TYR A 160 -6.59 10.53 14.60
N SER A 161 -5.50 10.95 15.24
CA SER A 161 -4.93 10.25 16.38
C SER A 161 -4.19 11.18 17.33
N LYS A 162 -4.41 10.95 18.64
CA LYS A 162 -3.64 11.59 19.72
C LYS A 162 -2.20 11.08 19.82
N LEU A 163 -1.85 10.01 19.09
CA LEU A 163 -0.49 9.49 19.03
C LEU A 163 0.34 10.27 18.01
N ASP A 164 1.60 10.53 18.35
CA ASP A 164 2.59 10.96 17.37
C ASP A 164 2.86 9.84 16.35
N GLY A 165 3.64 10.17 15.32
CA GLY A 165 3.98 9.27 14.23
C GLY A 165 4.58 7.94 14.69
N LYS A 166 5.61 7.99 15.54
CA LYS A 166 6.31 6.80 16.02
C LYS A 166 5.38 5.89 16.84
N ALA A 167 4.64 6.46 17.79
CA ALA A 167 3.72 5.70 18.61
C ALA A 167 2.55 5.12 17.79
N LEU A 168 2.06 5.85 16.79
CA LEU A 168 1.03 5.37 15.87
C LEU A 168 1.54 4.18 15.04
N VAL A 169 2.72 4.30 14.44
CA VAL A 169 3.35 3.21 13.67
C VAL A 169 3.58 1.99 14.57
N TYR A 170 4.20 2.18 15.74
CA TYR A 170 4.46 1.10 16.68
C TYR A 170 3.18 0.36 17.11
N LYS A 171 2.09 1.10 17.29
CA LYS A 171 0.81 0.52 17.71
C LYS A 171 0.09 -0.22 16.56
N LYS A 172 0.15 0.31 15.34
CA LYS A 172 -0.74 -0.12 14.24
C LYS A 172 -0.08 -1.03 13.20
N VAL A 173 1.20 -0.82 12.96
CA VAL A 173 1.95 -1.50 11.90
C VAL A 173 2.52 -2.80 12.45
N LYS A 174 2.25 -3.89 11.73
CA LYS A 174 2.81 -5.21 12.00
C LYS A 174 4.23 -5.36 11.45
N GLN A 175 4.42 -4.88 10.23
CA GLN A 175 5.72 -4.95 9.55
C GLN A 175 5.80 -3.91 8.43
N LEU A 176 7.03 -3.50 8.14
CA LEU A 176 7.42 -2.74 6.97
C LEU A 176 8.23 -3.69 6.06
N VAL A 177 7.83 -3.80 4.80
CA VAL A 177 8.55 -4.55 3.77
C VAL A 177 9.04 -3.54 2.74
N SER A 178 10.35 -3.54 2.47
CA SER A 178 10.98 -2.52 1.63
C SER A 178 11.73 -3.15 0.45
N MET A 179 11.50 -2.65 -0.77
CA MET A 179 12.47 -2.76 -1.85
C MET A 179 13.53 -1.70 -1.59
N ALA A 180 14.60 -2.14 -0.94
CA ALA A 180 15.74 -1.32 -0.59
C ALA A 180 16.91 -2.26 -0.29
N GLY A 181 18.14 -1.75 -0.35
CA GLY A 181 19.26 -2.56 0.11
C GLY A 181 20.60 -1.88 0.05
N LYS A 182 21.41 -2.08 1.09
CA LYS A 182 22.86 -2.23 0.90
C LYS A 182 23.48 -2.93 2.09
N TYR A 183 23.55 -4.27 2.03
CA TYR A 183 24.25 -5.06 3.03
C TYR A 183 25.08 -6.18 2.41
N PRO A 184 26.38 -6.32 2.76
CA PRO A 184 27.21 -5.34 3.50
C PRO A 184 27.65 -4.14 2.64
N SER A 185 27.51 -4.23 1.32
CA SER A 185 27.83 -3.20 0.32
C SER A 185 26.91 -3.41 -0.92
N GLY A 186 27.03 -2.58 -1.98
CA GLY A 186 26.06 -2.50 -3.09
C GLY A 186 25.76 -1.06 -3.52
N THR A 187 24.70 -0.82 -4.29
CA THR A 187 24.11 0.50 -4.54
C THR A 187 22.64 0.22 -4.77
N GLU A 188 21.76 1.03 -4.24
CA GLU A 188 20.33 0.84 -4.43
C GLU A 188 19.65 2.19 -4.53
N PHE A 189 18.82 2.32 -5.57
CA PHE A 189 18.32 3.58 -6.07
C PHE A 189 17.43 4.30 -5.05
N ASN A 190 16.50 3.58 -4.43
CA ASN A 190 15.56 4.13 -3.46
C ASN A 190 16.25 4.69 -2.21
N ILE A 191 17.38 4.10 -1.80
CA ILE A 191 18.19 4.60 -0.69
C ILE A 191 19.12 5.75 -1.11
N GLU A 192 19.71 5.70 -2.31
CA GLU A 192 20.70 6.70 -2.73
C GLU A 192 20.07 8.03 -3.14
N GLU A 193 18.90 7.99 -3.76
CA GLU A 193 18.14 9.16 -4.20
C GLU A 193 17.40 9.87 -3.05
N ASP A 194 17.16 9.18 -1.93
CA ASP A 194 16.39 9.70 -0.80
C ASP A 194 16.98 9.37 0.59
N LYS A 195 18.00 10.15 0.98
CA LYS A 195 18.70 10.02 2.27
C LYS A 195 18.01 10.89 3.35
N VAL A 196 16.89 10.40 3.89
CA VAL A 196 15.99 11.12 4.85
C VAL A 196 16.14 10.77 6.32
#